data_AF-A0A1X2I032-F1
#
_entry.id   AF-A0A1X2I032-F1
#
_cell.length_a   1.000
_cell.length_b   1.000
_cell.length_c   1.000
_cell.angle_alpha   90.00
_cell.angle_beta   90.00
_cell.angle_gamma   90.00
#
_symmetry.space_group_name_H-M   'P 1'
#
loop_
_entity.id
_entity.type
_entity.pdbx_description
1 polymer ?
#
loop_
_entity_poly.entity_id
_entity_poly.type
_entity_poly.pdbx_seq_one_letter_code
_entity_poly.pdbx_strand_id
1 'polypeptide(L)'
;MTKANKAFASGPAYHEIQGYMPKRKEFEVEYDNDAEQVIKDLSFYGDDTEQDIRLKLIMLGIYNNKLDRRAESKHFIFERHWLDFRAQRLAERKRTRKLISDTRVFCRLQTAEDYDQFIKGLVREHELRERIAQLQHWRQGGVTTFQQGEQYEQDKVDRVEYLKASLEAAHDQLQFHATVPGICANSNDMGNGIGGIGSTTTLRRLELQRVKQLQEQEQESKIAGSISAPLSSSTAAPPPVHPTLATLMSSRPLQNVPSKSKSKPPPPTGRKPANPLDISNTDGVDLLTPEEQVLCSTLRLLPRPYLVIKDTILKEYAKQGFLKRRATRALIKIDVNKTSRIYDFFIESGWITATKVSSDVK
;
A
#
# COMPACT_ATOMS: atom_id res chain seq x y z
N MET A 1 -58.44 -14.52 -23.45
CA MET A 1 -58.01 -14.53 -22.04
C MET A 1 -56.70 -13.76 -21.93
N THR A 2 -56.74 -12.57 -21.33
CA THR A 2 -55.55 -11.76 -21.03
C THR A 2 -54.72 -12.44 -19.94
N LYS A 3 -53.43 -12.70 -20.19
CA LYS A 3 -52.54 -13.23 -19.16
C LYS A 3 -52.35 -12.16 -18.08
N ALA A 4 -52.78 -12.45 -16.86
CA ALA A 4 -52.55 -11.57 -15.73
C ALA A 4 -51.04 -11.34 -15.55
N ASN A 5 -50.62 -10.07 -15.53
CA ASN A 5 -49.25 -9.72 -15.20
C ASN A 5 -48.99 -10.15 -13.75
N LYS A 6 -48.26 -11.25 -13.58
CA LYS A 6 -47.85 -11.72 -12.25
C LYS A 6 -46.97 -10.63 -11.65
N ALA A 7 -47.41 -10.05 -10.54
CA ALA A 7 -46.66 -9.00 -9.87
C ALA A 7 -45.23 -9.50 -9.63
N PHE A 8 -44.23 -8.69 -10.01
CA PHE A 8 -42.84 -8.97 -9.70
C PHE A 8 -42.72 -9.05 -8.18
N ALA A 9 -42.52 -10.26 -7.65
CA ALA A 9 -42.15 -10.43 -6.25
C ALA A 9 -40.89 -9.60 -6.02
N SER A 10 -40.89 -8.81 -4.95
CA SER A 10 -39.76 -7.96 -4.56
C SER A 10 -38.64 -8.82 -3.95
N GLY A 11 -38.03 -9.67 -4.78
CA GLY A 11 -36.68 -10.14 -4.50
C GLY A 11 -35.73 -8.95 -4.42
N PRO A 12 -34.61 -9.06 -3.69
CA PRO A 12 -33.67 -7.96 -3.50
C PRO A 12 -33.26 -7.41 -4.85
N ALA A 13 -33.67 -6.18 -5.13
CA ALA A 13 -33.35 -5.52 -6.38
C ALA A 13 -31.82 -5.39 -6.44
N TYR A 14 -31.19 -5.96 -7.48
CA TYR A 14 -29.76 -5.87 -7.73
C TYR A 14 -29.35 -4.40 -7.92
N HIS A 15 -29.13 -3.71 -6.82
CA HIS A 15 -28.48 -2.41 -6.75
C HIS A 15 -26.98 -2.62 -6.53
N GLU A 16 -26.17 -1.59 -6.79
CA GLU A 16 -24.71 -1.68 -6.60
C GLU A 16 -24.31 -1.90 -5.12
N ILE A 17 -25.26 -1.68 -4.19
CA ILE A 17 -25.11 -1.84 -2.75
C ILE A 17 -26.03 -2.95 -2.27
N GLN A 18 -25.42 -3.97 -1.66
CA GLN A 18 -26.12 -5.09 -1.04
C GLN A 18 -27.01 -4.62 0.11
N GLY A 19 -28.24 -5.12 0.16
CA GLY A 19 -29.19 -4.81 1.25
C GLY A 19 -29.79 -3.41 1.23
N TYR A 20 -29.65 -2.64 0.13
CA TYR A 20 -30.37 -1.37 -0.03
C TYR A 20 -31.52 -1.53 -1.04
N MET A 21 -32.70 -0.98 -0.73
CA MET A 21 -33.91 -1.04 -1.57
C MET A 21 -34.22 0.34 -2.21
N PRO A 22 -33.79 0.62 -3.46
CA PRO A 22 -33.81 1.99 -3.99
C PRO A 22 -35.20 2.63 -4.11
N LYS A 23 -36.23 1.84 -4.45
CA LYS A 23 -37.61 2.34 -4.57
C LYS A 23 -38.26 2.68 -3.23
N ARG A 24 -37.80 2.06 -2.14
CA ARG A 24 -38.29 2.26 -0.77
C ARG A 24 -37.40 3.22 0.04
N LYS A 25 -36.21 3.54 -0.47
CA LYS A 25 -35.18 4.36 0.21
C LYS A 25 -34.83 3.84 1.61
N GLU A 26 -34.71 2.53 1.76
CA GLU A 26 -34.46 1.84 3.03
C GLU A 26 -33.38 0.76 2.88
N PHE A 27 -32.90 0.26 4.01
CA PHE A 27 -31.98 -0.87 4.10
C PHE A 27 -32.69 -2.09 4.66
N GLU A 28 -32.27 -3.29 4.25
CA GLU A 28 -32.72 -4.58 4.80
C GLU A 28 -32.33 -4.74 6.28
N VAL A 29 -31.25 -4.08 6.70
CA VAL A 29 -30.81 -3.98 8.10
C VAL A 29 -30.61 -2.49 8.38
N GLU A 30 -31.44 -1.91 9.24
CA GLU A 30 -31.33 -0.50 9.59
C GLU A 30 -30.30 -0.26 10.71
N TYR A 31 -29.95 1.02 10.95
CA TYR A 31 -29.08 1.39 12.06
C TYR A 31 -29.76 1.05 13.40
N ASP A 32 -29.03 0.34 14.27
CA ASP A 32 -29.54 -0.21 15.53
C ASP A 32 -30.81 -1.06 15.31
N ASN A 33 -30.65 -2.12 14.51
CA ASN A 33 -31.72 -3.04 14.14
C ASN A 33 -32.35 -3.75 15.35
N ASP A 34 -31.53 -4.08 16.35
CA ASP A 34 -31.96 -4.83 17.54
C ASP A 34 -32.72 -3.94 18.55
N ALA A 35 -32.83 -2.63 18.28
CA ALA A 35 -33.62 -1.68 19.06
C ALA A 35 -35.06 -2.16 19.28
N GLU A 36 -35.70 -2.70 18.23
CA GLU A 36 -37.09 -3.11 18.25
C GLU A 36 -37.32 -4.36 19.09
N GLN A 37 -36.32 -5.24 19.22
CA GLN A 37 -36.40 -6.44 20.05
C GLN A 37 -36.61 -6.11 21.53
N VAL A 38 -36.07 -4.98 21.99
CA VAL A 38 -36.23 -4.50 23.38
C VAL A 38 -37.69 -4.15 23.67
N ILE A 39 -38.41 -3.54 22.72
CA ILE A 39 -39.77 -3.01 22.93
C ILE A 39 -40.86 -3.99 22.46
N LYS A 40 -40.50 -4.99 21.65
CA LYS A 40 -41.42 -5.97 21.06
C LYS A 40 -42.45 -6.54 22.05
N ASP A 41 -42.01 -6.85 23.27
CA ASP A 41 -42.84 -7.48 24.31
C ASP A 41 -43.34 -6.45 25.36
N LEU A 42 -43.15 -5.15 25.12
CA LEU A 42 -43.63 -4.04 25.97
C LEU A 42 -45.14 -3.82 25.75
N SER A 43 -45.90 -3.99 26.83
CA SER A 43 -47.35 -3.81 26.88
C SER A 43 -47.72 -3.07 28.17
N PHE A 44 -48.79 -2.26 28.11
CA PHE A 44 -49.37 -1.60 29.29
C PHE A 44 -50.59 -2.39 29.76
N TYR A 45 -50.68 -2.62 31.07
CA TYR A 45 -51.77 -3.32 31.74
C TYR A 45 -52.50 -2.39 32.71
N GLY A 46 -53.76 -2.68 33.03
CA GLY A 46 -54.57 -1.84 33.92
C GLY A 46 -54.17 -1.90 35.39
N ASP A 47 -53.37 -2.90 35.75
CA ASP A 47 -52.80 -3.19 37.06
C ASP A 47 -51.30 -2.85 37.16
N ASP A 48 -50.70 -2.25 36.11
CA ASP A 48 -49.33 -1.75 36.16
C ASP A 48 -49.14 -0.73 37.30
N THR A 49 -48.03 -0.84 38.03
CA THR A 49 -47.68 0.18 39.02
C THR A 49 -47.22 1.48 38.36
N GLU A 50 -47.26 2.61 39.07
CA GLU A 50 -46.73 3.89 38.57
C GLU A 50 -45.25 3.76 38.18
N GLN A 51 -44.49 2.93 38.89
CA GLN A 51 -43.10 2.59 38.60
C GLN A 51 -42.96 1.82 37.27
N ASP A 52 -43.83 0.85 37.01
CA ASP A 52 -43.84 0.08 35.76
C ASP A 52 -44.20 0.96 34.56
N ILE A 53 -45.23 1.80 34.69
CA ILE A 53 -45.63 2.77 33.66
C ILE A 53 -44.46 3.72 33.38
N ARG A 54 -43.81 4.25 34.42
CA ARG A 54 -42.64 5.14 34.29
C ARG A 54 -41.45 4.45 33.61
N LEU A 55 -41.18 3.19 33.94
CA LEU A 55 -40.11 2.42 33.30
C LEU A 55 -40.41 2.20 31.81
N LYS A 56 -41.63 1.80 31.47
CA LYS A 56 -42.10 1.62 30.08
C LYS A 56 -42.01 2.93 29.28
N LEU A 57 -42.35 4.07 29.88
CA LEU A 57 -42.19 5.40 29.25
C LEU A 57 -40.72 5.76 29.01
N ILE A 58 -39.81 5.48 29.96
CA ILE A 58 -38.36 5.69 29.76
C ILE A 58 -37.84 4.81 28.61
N MET A 59 -38.29 3.57 28.54
CA MET A 59 -37.92 2.59 27.50
C MET A 59 -38.39 3.04 26.10
N LEU A 60 -39.61 3.59 25.99
CA LEU A 60 -40.09 4.24 24.78
C LEU A 60 -39.32 5.54 24.44
N GLY A 61 -38.89 6.31 25.44
CA GLY A 61 -38.02 7.47 25.23
C GLY A 61 -36.65 7.09 24.63
N ILE A 62 -36.04 6.02 25.14
CA ILE A 62 -34.80 5.45 24.58
C ILE A 62 -35.02 4.97 23.14
N TYR A 63 -36.15 4.34 22.84
CA TYR A 63 -36.49 3.92 21.49
C TYR A 63 -36.61 5.10 20.51
N ASN A 64 -37.34 6.15 20.88
CA ASN A 64 -37.50 7.32 20.03
C ASN A 64 -36.15 7.95 19.72
N ASN A 65 -35.24 8.02 20.70
CA ASN A 65 -33.88 8.49 20.44
C ASN A 65 -33.11 7.58 19.46
N LYS A 66 -33.29 6.26 19.51
CA LYS A 66 -32.72 5.32 18.53
C LYS A 66 -33.33 5.53 17.13
N LEU A 67 -34.63 5.80 17.01
CA LEU A 67 -35.28 6.16 15.76
C LEU A 67 -34.74 7.47 15.18
N ASP A 68 -34.53 8.50 16.01
CA ASP A 68 -33.91 9.76 15.61
C ASP A 68 -32.50 9.52 15.06
N ARG A 69 -31.66 8.77 15.79
CA ARG A 69 -30.30 8.40 15.34
C ARG A 69 -30.30 7.58 14.05
N ARG A 70 -31.29 6.73 13.86
CA ARG A 70 -31.48 5.95 12.63
C ARG A 70 -31.85 6.88 11.46
N ALA A 71 -32.75 7.84 11.67
CA ALA A 71 -33.11 8.85 10.67
C ALA A 71 -31.93 9.78 10.32
N GLU A 72 -31.18 10.26 11.31
CA GLU A 72 -29.94 11.03 11.13
C GLU A 72 -28.92 10.24 10.30
N SER A 73 -28.63 8.99 10.69
CA SER A 73 -27.64 8.13 10.00
C SER A 73 -28.04 7.87 8.55
N LYS A 74 -29.33 7.66 8.31
CA LYS A 74 -29.91 7.49 6.97
C LYS A 74 -29.76 8.78 6.15
N HIS A 75 -30.18 9.92 6.69
CA HIS A 75 -30.03 11.23 6.04
C HIS A 75 -28.57 11.54 5.68
N PHE A 76 -27.64 11.30 6.61
CA PHE A 76 -26.21 11.51 6.43
C PHE A 76 -25.61 10.76 5.23
N ILE A 77 -26.06 9.52 5.00
CA ILE A 77 -25.67 8.67 3.85
C ILE A 77 -26.26 9.21 2.54
N PHE A 78 -27.53 9.63 2.55
CA PHE A 78 -28.21 10.20 1.39
C PHE A 78 -27.65 11.55 0.96
N GLU A 79 -27.44 12.48 1.90
CA GLU A 79 -26.90 13.83 1.68
C GLU A 79 -25.54 13.79 0.96
N ARG A 80 -24.69 12.82 1.30
CA ARG A 80 -23.33 12.68 0.75
C ARG A 80 -23.25 11.82 -0.51
N HIS A 81 -24.39 11.41 -1.07
CA HIS A 81 -24.46 10.54 -2.26
C HIS A 81 -23.64 9.24 -2.13
N TRP A 82 -23.49 8.70 -0.91
CA TRP A 82 -22.70 7.49 -0.67
C TRP A 82 -23.33 6.21 -1.23
N LEU A 83 -24.55 6.31 -1.74
CA LEU A 83 -25.22 5.26 -2.49
C LEU A 83 -24.69 5.10 -3.93
N ASP A 84 -24.08 6.14 -4.50
CA ASP A 84 -23.55 6.13 -5.88
C ASP A 84 -22.14 5.50 -5.94
N PHE A 85 -22.06 4.21 -5.63
CA PHE A 85 -20.79 3.47 -5.46
C PHE A 85 -19.84 3.59 -6.66
N ARG A 86 -20.34 3.52 -7.90
CA ARG A 86 -19.55 3.75 -9.12
C ARG A 86 -18.95 5.16 -9.21
N ALA A 87 -19.69 6.19 -8.82
CA ALA A 87 -19.19 7.57 -8.80
C ALA A 87 -18.14 7.75 -7.70
N GLN A 88 -18.40 7.22 -6.50
CA GLN A 88 -17.50 7.31 -5.36
C GLN A 88 -16.16 6.60 -5.63
N ARG A 89 -16.18 5.40 -6.22
CA ARG A 89 -14.95 4.70 -6.64
C ARG A 89 -14.15 5.46 -7.69
N LEU A 90 -14.79 6.26 -8.55
CA LEU A 90 -14.08 7.09 -9.53
C LEU A 90 -13.45 8.31 -8.85
N ALA A 91 -14.14 8.93 -7.88
CA ALA A 91 -13.62 10.02 -7.07
C ALA A 91 -12.42 9.57 -6.21
N GLU A 92 -12.51 8.43 -5.53
CA GLU A 92 -11.42 7.85 -4.73
C GLU A 92 -10.21 7.40 -5.56
N ARG A 93 -10.38 7.14 -6.87
CA ARG A 93 -9.25 6.87 -7.78
C ARG A 93 -8.48 8.12 -8.20
N LYS A 94 -9.14 9.29 -8.23
CA LYS A 94 -8.52 10.57 -8.60
C LYS A 94 -7.83 11.26 -7.42
N ARG A 95 -8.27 10.98 -6.20
CA ARG A 95 -7.76 11.55 -4.95
C ARG A 95 -6.62 10.69 -4.36
N THR A 96 -5.68 11.30 -3.64
CA THR A 96 -4.62 10.56 -2.94
C THR A 96 -5.21 9.75 -1.78
N ARG A 97 -5.08 8.40 -1.86
CA ARG A 97 -5.76 7.48 -0.92
C ARG A 97 -5.46 7.74 0.56
N LYS A 98 -4.22 8.12 0.90
CA LYS A 98 -3.81 8.47 2.27
C LYS A 98 -4.64 9.65 2.79
N LEU A 99 -4.69 10.72 2.01
CA LEU A 99 -5.34 11.97 2.38
C LEU A 99 -6.85 11.79 2.62
N ILE A 100 -7.54 10.94 1.84
CA ILE A 100 -8.94 10.55 2.10
C ILE A 100 -9.07 9.76 3.41
N SER A 101 -8.16 8.82 3.67
CA SER A 101 -8.20 7.99 4.89
C SER A 101 -8.10 8.84 6.14
N ASP A 102 -7.16 9.77 6.17
CA ASP A 102 -6.84 10.57 7.35
C ASP A 102 -7.91 11.66 7.60
N THR A 103 -8.55 12.16 6.54
CA THR A 103 -9.57 13.22 6.63
C THR A 103 -11.00 12.72 6.82
N ARG A 104 -11.27 11.41 6.62
CA ARG A 104 -12.62 10.81 6.74
C ARG A 104 -13.31 11.08 8.08
N VAL A 105 -12.56 11.32 9.16
CA VAL A 105 -13.15 11.67 10.47
C VAL A 105 -13.91 13.00 10.45
N PHE A 106 -13.47 13.97 9.63
CA PHE A 106 -14.07 15.31 9.58
C PHE A 106 -15.41 15.36 8.85
N CYS A 107 -15.74 14.36 8.00
CA CYS A 107 -17.01 14.34 7.27
C CYS A 107 -18.26 14.25 8.18
N ARG A 108 -18.09 13.89 9.46
CA ARG A 108 -19.13 13.87 10.50
C ARG A 108 -19.41 15.25 11.11
N LEU A 109 -18.50 16.21 10.93
CA LEU A 109 -18.53 17.54 11.56
C LEU A 109 -18.81 18.66 10.54
N GLN A 110 -18.99 18.31 9.28
CA GLN A 110 -19.09 19.22 8.13
C GLN A 110 -20.26 18.79 7.23
N THR A 111 -20.84 19.73 6.49
CA THR A 111 -21.83 19.42 5.44
C THR A 111 -21.18 18.60 4.33
N ALA A 112 -21.99 17.96 3.49
CA ALA A 112 -21.48 17.27 2.30
C ALA A 112 -20.65 18.21 1.40
N GLU A 113 -21.10 19.45 1.19
CA GLU A 113 -20.44 20.43 0.33
C GLU A 113 -19.12 20.94 0.92
N ASP A 114 -19.11 21.30 2.20
CA ASP A 114 -17.92 21.82 2.89
C ASP A 114 -16.80 20.78 2.92
N TYR A 115 -17.15 19.52 3.23
CA TYR A 115 -16.18 18.43 3.22
C TYR A 115 -15.59 18.21 1.81
N ASP A 116 -16.42 18.28 0.78
CA ASP A 116 -15.97 18.09 -0.59
C ASP A 116 -15.12 19.27 -1.10
N GLN A 117 -15.39 20.51 -0.64
CA GLN A 117 -14.52 21.68 -0.83
C GLN A 117 -13.19 21.54 -0.08
N PHE A 118 -13.22 21.10 1.18
CA PHE A 118 -12.03 20.85 2.00
C PHE A 118 -11.08 19.83 1.35
N ILE A 119 -11.62 18.70 0.86
CA ILE A 119 -10.82 17.70 0.13
C ILE A 119 -10.26 18.25 -1.19
N LYS A 120 -11.04 19.04 -1.96
CA LYS A 120 -10.54 19.71 -3.17
C LYS A 120 -9.40 20.69 -2.84
N GLY A 121 -9.52 21.42 -1.72
CA GLY A 121 -8.48 22.33 -1.22
C GLY A 121 -7.19 21.61 -0.87
N LEU A 122 -7.27 20.52 -0.09
CA LEU A 122 -6.10 19.72 0.29
C LEU A 122 -5.41 19.02 -0.89
N VAL A 123 -6.16 18.52 -1.88
CA VAL A 123 -5.58 17.94 -3.10
C VAL A 123 -4.82 19.02 -3.88
N ARG A 124 -5.42 20.21 -4.07
CA ARG A 124 -4.75 21.35 -4.74
C ARG A 124 -3.52 21.82 -3.97
N GLU A 125 -3.58 21.84 -2.64
CA GLU A 125 -2.46 22.24 -1.77
C GLU A 125 -1.28 21.26 -1.91
N HIS A 126 -1.57 19.96 -1.97
CA HIS A 126 -0.57 18.92 -2.26
C HIS A 126 0.03 19.06 -3.66
N GLU A 127 -0.80 19.23 -4.71
CA GLU A 127 -0.36 19.46 -6.09
C GLU A 127 0.55 20.70 -6.21
N LEU A 128 0.21 21.79 -5.51
CA LEU A 128 1.02 23.01 -5.47
C LEU A 128 2.36 22.78 -4.76
N ARG A 129 2.40 22.02 -3.66
CA ARG A 129 3.66 21.65 -2.99
C ARG A 129 4.57 20.82 -3.90
N GLU A 130 4.02 19.80 -4.58
CA GLU A 130 4.78 19.00 -5.55
C GLU A 130 5.31 19.87 -6.70
N ARG A 131 4.48 20.77 -7.25
CA ARG A 131 4.90 21.67 -8.34
C ARG A 131 5.96 22.67 -7.89
N ILE A 132 5.87 23.21 -6.68
CA ILE A 132 6.89 24.10 -6.11
C ILE A 132 8.21 23.34 -5.93
N ALA A 133 8.20 22.12 -5.38
CA ALA A 133 9.38 21.28 -5.23
C ALA A 133 10.02 20.93 -6.58
N GLN A 134 9.21 20.61 -7.60
CA GLN A 134 9.69 20.37 -8.96
C GLN A 134 10.38 21.60 -9.56
N LEU A 135 9.75 22.78 -9.47
CA LEU A 135 10.33 24.03 -9.98
C LEU A 135 11.61 24.45 -9.24
N GLN A 136 11.70 24.16 -7.94
CA GLN A 136 12.93 24.33 -7.15
C GLN A 136 14.03 23.36 -7.61
N HIS A 137 13.68 22.09 -7.89
CA HIS A 137 14.62 21.10 -8.41
C HIS A 137 15.15 21.47 -9.81
N TRP A 138 14.27 21.88 -10.73
CA TRP A 138 14.67 22.40 -12.04
C TRP A 138 15.69 23.55 -11.91
N ARG A 139 15.40 24.52 -11.03
CA ARG A 139 16.30 25.66 -10.77
C ARG A 139 17.66 25.22 -10.20
N GLN A 140 17.69 24.23 -9.32
CA GLN A 140 18.95 23.64 -8.82
C GLN A 140 19.74 22.91 -9.92
N GLY A 141 19.05 22.30 -10.89
CA GLY A 141 19.64 21.67 -12.07
C GLY A 141 20.07 22.66 -13.18
N GLY A 142 19.93 23.97 -12.96
CA GLY A 142 20.25 25.01 -13.97
C GLY A 142 19.17 25.22 -15.04
N VAL A 143 18.03 24.54 -14.93
CA VAL A 143 16.87 24.73 -15.81
C VAL A 143 16.12 25.98 -15.37
N THR A 144 16.16 27.03 -16.19
CA THR A 144 15.63 28.36 -15.85
C THR A 144 14.36 28.73 -16.62
N THR A 145 14.05 28.01 -17.71
CA THR A 145 12.90 28.29 -18.60
C THR A 145 11.87 27.15 -18.55
N PHE A 146 10.57 27.46 -18.62
CA PHE A 146 9.51 26.45 -18.60
C PHE A 146 9.63 25.41 -19.74
N GLN A 147 9.97 25.84 -20.97
CA GLN A 147 10.20 24.93 -22.11
C GLN A 147 11.35 23.94 -21.85
N GLN A 148 12.44 24.40 -21.24
CA GLN A 148 13.57 23.52 -20.86
C GLN A 148 13.16 22.52 -19.78
N GLY A 149 12.26 22.92 -18.86
CA GLY A 149 11.72 22.01 -17.84
C GLY A 149 10.76 20.97 -18.42
N GLU A 150 9.97 21.33 -19.41
CA GLU A 150 9.12 20.39 -20.14
C GLU A 150 9.95 19.37 -20.93
N GLN A 151 10.99 19.81 -21.64
CA GLN A 151 11.98 18.93 -22.28
C GLN A 151 12.67 18.02 -21.25
N TYR A 152 13.11 18.56 -20.12
CA TYR A 152 13.76 17.79 -19.06
C TYR A 152 12.86 16.67 -18.50
N GLU A 153 11.56 16.91 -18.29
CA GLU A 153 10.65 15.85 -17.85
C GLU A 153 10.32 14.86 -18.98
N GLN A 154 10.22 15.30 -20.23
CA GLN A 154 10.06 14.39 -21.39
C GLN A 154 11.27 13.45 -21.51
N ASP A 155 12.49 13.99 -21.57
CA ASP A 155 13.75 13.23 -21.60
C ASP A 155 13.86 12.27 -20.40
N LYS A 156 13.38 12.69 -19.22
CA LYS A 156 13.35 11.86 -18.01
C LYS A 156 12.36 10.71 -18.12
N VAL A 157 11.15 10.95 -18.64
CA VAL A 157 10.14 9.91 -18.89
C VAL A 157 10.65 8.92 -19.93
N ASP A 158 11.11 9.41 -21.09
CA ASP A 158 11.66 8.60 -22.18
C ASP A 158 12.83 7.72 -21.71
N ARG A 159 13.72 8.28 -20.86
CA ARG A 159 14.81 7.52 -20.24
C ARG A 159 14.32 6.41 -19.32
N VAL A 160 13.26 6.65 -18.53
CA VAL A 160 12.67 5.64 -17.65
C VAL A 160 11.94 4.56 -18.46
N GLU A 161 11.20 4.94 -19.51
CA GLU A 161 10.52 3.98 -20.40
C GLU A 161 11.53 3.15 -21.19
N TYR A 162 12.58 3.75 -21.76
CA TYR A 162 13.67 3.04 -22.41
C TYR A 162 14.37 2.03 -21.48
N LEU A 163 14.68 2.44 -20.25
CA LEU A 163 15.26 1.54 -19.24
C LEU A 163 14.32 0.38 -18.90
N LYS A 164 13.01 0.65 -18.79
CA LYS A 164 12.00 -0.38 -18.52
C LYS A 164 11.86 -1.36 -19.69
N ALA A 165 11.72 -0.86 -20.92
CA ALA A 165 11.58 -1.67 -22.13
C ALA A 165 12.82 -2.54 -22.39
N SER A 166 14.02 -1.99 -22.17
CA SER A 166 15.29 -2.74 -22.21
C SER A 166 15.32 -3.89 -21.20
N LEU A 167 14.79 -3.65 -20.00
CA LEU A 167 14.76 -4.63 -18.90
C LEU A 167 13.69 -5.72 -19.12
N GLU A 168 12.56 -5.38 -19.74
CA GLU A 168 11.53 -6.30 -20.22
C GLU A 168 12.03 -7.14 -21.42
N ALA A 169 12.65 -6.55 -22.43
CA ALA A 169 13.26 -7.29 -23.55
C ALA A 169 14.36 -8.28 -23.08
N ALA A 170 15.17 -7.88 -22.09
CA ALA A 170 16.15 -8.76 -21.45
C ALA A 170 15.50 -9.84 -20.55
N HIS A 171 14.23 -9.71 -20.20
CA HIS A 171 13.45 -10.76 -19.55
C HIS A 171 12.93 -11.78 -20.58
N ASP A 172 12.37 -11.31 -21.68
CA ASP A 172 11.77 -12.16 -22.71
C ASP A 172 12.80 -13.00 -23.47
N GLN A 173 13.99 -12.47 -23.76
CA GLN A 173 15.09 -13.26 -24.35
C GLN A 173 15.45 -14.50 -23.50
N LEU A 174 15.32 -14.42 -22.18
CA LEU A 174 15.60 -15.55 -21.28
C LEU A 174 14.41 -16.50 -21.13
N GLN A 175 13.17 -16.04 -21.32
CA GLN A 175 12.01 -16.94 -21.42
C GLN A 175 12.07 -17.75 -22.72
N PHE A 176 12.45 -17.11 -23.84
CA PHE A 176 12.58 -17.80 -25.13
C PHE A 176 13.64 -18.90 -25.09
N HIS A 177 14.80 -18.62 -24.48
CA HIS A 177 15.91 -19.58 -24.35
C HIS A 177 15.62 -20.75 -23.39
N ALA A 178 14.57 -20.65 -22.55
CA ALA A 178 14.10 -21.72 -21.68
C ALA A 178 13.00 -22.60 -22.31
N THR A 179 12.50 -22.24 -23.49
CA THR A 179 11.29 -22.86 -24.10
C THR A 179 11.58 -23.63 -25.41
N VAL A 180 12.85 -23.71 -25.85
CA VAL A 180 13.24 -24.52 -27.02
C VAL A 180 13.45 -26.00 -26.61
N PRO A 181 12.64 -26.96 -27.11
CA PRO A 181 12.84 -28.37 -26.80
C PRO A 181 13.87 -28.99 -27.76
N GLY A 182 15.12 -29.08 -27.29
CA GLY A 182 16.11 -30.10 -27.67
C GLY A 182 16.62 -30.17 -29.12
N ILE A 183 17.87 -29.71 -29.32
CA ILE A 183 18.88 -30.45 -30.10
C ILE A 183 20.24 -30.32 -29.40
N CYS A 184 20.71 -31.42 -28.80
CA CYS A 184 22.15 -31.68 -28.65
C CYS A 184 22.39 -33.20 -28.51
N ALA A 185 22.65 -33.84 -29.65
CA ALA A 185 23.31 -35.15 -29.67
C ALA A 185 24.84 -34.93 -29.69
N ASN A 186 25.57 -35.85 -29.07
CA ASN A 186 27.02 -35.83 -28.85
C ASN A 186 27.90 -35.28 -30.00
N SER A 187 28.89 -34.48 -29.61
CA SER A 187 30.27 -34.65 -30.10
C SER A 187 31.27 -34.10 -29.08
N ASN A 188 32.33 -34.86 -28.82
CA ASN A 188 33.48 -34.38 -28.05
C ASN A 188 34.31 -33.45 -28.94
N ASP A 189 34.66 -32.26 -28.45
CA ASP A 189 35.80 -31.51 -29.00
C ASP A 189 36.51 -30.70 -27.89
N MET A 190 37.84 -30.66 -27.97
CA MET A 190 38.73 -29.92 -27.06
C MET A 190 39.28 -28.71 -27.81
N GLY A 191 38.55 -27.59 -27.76
CA GLY A 191 38.87 -26.36 -28.50
C GLY A 191 38.86 -25.11 -27.62
N ASN A 192 40.00 -24.43 -27.54
CA ASN A 192 40.23 -23.18 -26.80
C ASN A 192 39.38 -22.01 -27.35
N GLY A 193 38.59 -21.30 -26.53
CA GLY A 193 37.69 -20.25 -27.03
C GLY A 193 36.91 -19.39 -26.01
N ILE A 194 37.60 -18.40 -25.43
CA ILE A 194 37.16 -17.03 -25.05
C ILE A 194 35.68 -16.78 -24.65
N GLY A 195 35.50 -16.25 -23.43
CA GLY A 195 34.21 -16.03 -22.77
C GLY A 195 33.25 -14.94 -23.30
N GLY A 196 32.07 -14.91 -22.66
CA GLY A 196 31.01 -13.91 -22.96
C GLY A 196 29.80 -13.88 -22.00
N ILE A 197 29.52 -14.96 -21.27
CA ILE A 197 28.23 -15.12 -20.53
C ILE A 197 28.21 -14.38 -19.17
N GLY A 198 29.38 -14.09 -18.58
CA GLY A 198 29.48 -13.43 -17.27
C GLY A 198 29.16 -11.92 -17.27
N SER A 199 29.47 -11.21 -18.36
CA SER A 199 29.35 -9.74 -18.44
C SER A 199 27.91 -9.24 -18.56
N THR A 200 27.05 -9.97 -19.28
CA THR A 200 25.64 -9.60 -19.44
C THR A 200 24.86 -9.73 -18.13
N THR A 201 25.16 -10.77 -17.34
CA THR A 201 24.54 -10.99 -16.02
C THR A 201 24.97 -9.96 -14.98
N THR A 202 26.23 -9.51 -15.01
CA THR A 202 26.73 -8.47 -14.09
C THR A 202 26.26 -7.07 -14.48
N LEU A 203 26.26 -6.71 -15.76
CA LEU A 203 25.61 -5.49 -16.26
C LEU A 203 24.14 -5.44 -15.86
N ARG A 204 23.35 -6.49 -16.16
CA ARG A 204 21.93 -6.55 -15.81
C ARG A 204 21.66 -6.38 -14.31
N ARG A 205 22.54 -6.89 -13.44
CA ARG A 205 22.46 -6.66 -11.98
C ARG A 205 22.72 -5.19 -11.61
N LEU A 206 23.64 -4.52 -12.28
CA LEU A 206 23.94 -3.10 -12.09
C LEU A 206 22.82 -2.20 -12.64
N GLU A 207 22.25 -2.51 -13.81
CA GLU A 207 21.07 -1.82 -14.35
C GLU A 207 19.84 -1.97 -13.43
N LEU A 208 19.50 -3.19 -13.00
CA LEU A 208 18.44 -3.44 -12.01
C LEU A 208 18.65 -2.66 -10.70
N GLN A 209 19.90 -2.56 -10.26
CA GLN A 209 20.27 -1.84 -9.05
C GLN A 209 20.18 -0.31 -9.24
N ARG A 210 20.50 0.22 -10.43
CA ARG A 210 20.28 1.62 -10.79
C ARG A 210 18.80 1.97 -10.89
N VAL A 211 17.98 1.13 -11.54
CA VAL A 211 16.52 1.35 -11.62
C VAL A 211 15.89 1.34 -10.23
N LYS A 212 16.30 0.41 -9.35
CA LYS A 212 15.88 0.45 -7.94
C LYS A 212 16.33 1.71 -7.22
N GLN A 213 17.59 2.14 -7.37
CA GLN A 213 18.08 3.35 -6.72
C GLN A 213 17.35 4.61 -7.21
N LEU A 214 16.99 4.70 -8.51
CA LEU A 214 16.19 5.81 -9.03
C LEU A 214 14.76 5.78 -8.48
N GLN A 215 14.13 4.60 -8.35
CA GLN A 215 12.80 4.44 -7.74
C GLN A 215 12.81 4.71 -6.21
N GLU A 216 13.88 4.31 -5.51
CA GLU A 216 14.09 4.60 -4.09
C GLU A 216 14.34 6.10 -3.87
N GLN A 217 15.13 6.76 -4.74
CA GLN A 217 15.30 8.22 -4.73
C GLN A 217 14.00 8.98 -5.05
N GLU A 218 13.15 8.48 -5.95
CA GLU A 218 11.79 9.03 -6.16
C GLU A 218 10.86 8.85 -4.96
N GLN A 219 11.07 7.86 -4.09
CA GLN A 219 10.34 7.74 -2.83
C GLN A 219 10.94 8.63 -1.74
N GLU A 220 12.26 8.70 -1.61
CA GLU A 220 12.95 9.54 -0.63
C GLU A 220 12.75 11.05 -0.90
N SER A 221 12.76 11.49 -2.16
CA SER A 221 12.43 12.89 -2.52
C SER A 221 10.99 13.27 -2.18
N LYS A 222 10.04 12.33 -2.30
CA LYS A 222 8.63 12.51 -1.88
C LYS A 222 8.45 12.53 -0.35
N ILE A 223 9.39 11.93 0.40
CA ILE A 223 9.37 11.94 1.88
C ILE A 223 10.14 13.14 2.44
N ALA A 224 11.30 13.49 1.86
CA ALA A 224 12.12 14.63 2.28
C ALA A 224 11.39 15.98 2.10
N GLY A 225 10.51 16.07 1.09
CA GLY A 225 9.61 17.21 0.90
C GLY A 225 8.57 17.43 2.00
N SER A 226 8.43 16.51 2.97
CA SER A 226 7.42 16.59 4.04
C SER A 226 7.94 17.03 5.42
N ILE A 227 9.26 17.27 5.60
CA ILE A 227 9.85 17.50 6.94
C ILE A 227 10.58 18.84 7.09
N SER A 228 10.89 19.55 6.00
CA SER A 228 11.68 20.80 6.04
C SER A 228 10.82 22.07 6.08
N ALA A 229 10.45 22.52 7.28
CA ALA A 229 10.05 23.91 7.53
C ALA A 229 10.42 24.33 8.97
N PRO A 230 11.08 25.49 9.12
CA PRO A 230 10.73 26.41 10.19
C PRO A 230 10.25 27.76 9.63
N LEU A 231 9.40 28.43 10.40
CA LEU A 231 8.80 29.71 10.05
C LEU A 231 9.80 30.86 10.13
N SER A 232 9.64 31.88 9.27
CA SER A 232 9.64 33.30 9.68
C SER A 232 9.10 34.19 8.56
N SER A 233 8.42 35.27 8.95
CA SER A 233 7.69 36.20 8.10
C SER A 233 8.50 37.47 7.77
N SER A 234 8.25 38.07 6.59
CA SER A 234 7.85 39.49 6.43
C SER A 234 8.23 40.08 5.06
N THR A 235 7.18 40.47 4.31
CA THR A 235 7.00 41.76 3.58
C THR A 235 8.17 42.43 2.82
N ALA A 236 8.01 42.60 1.51
CA ALA A 236 8.03 43.89 0.77
C ALA A 236 8.47 43.75 -0.71
N ALA A 237 8.04 44.69 -1.55
CA ALA A 237 8.16 44.69 -3.02
C ALA A 237 9.38 45.51 -3.55
N PRO A 238 9.75 45.42 -4.85
CA PRO A 238 10.92 46.10 -5.48
C PRO A 238 10.51 47.50 -6.03
N PRO A 239 11.30 48.26 -6.85
CA PRO A 239 12.61 48.05 -7.52
C PRO A 239 13.63 49.19 -7.11
N PRO A 240 14.63 49.71 -7.88
CA PRO A 240 15.08 49.48 -9.27
C PRO A 240 16.62 49.37 -9.50
N VAL A 241 17.15 50.11 -10.49
CA VAL A 241 18.44 49.95 -11.22
C VAL A 241 19.45 51.10 -10.99
N HIS A 242 20.76 50.81 -10.99
CA HIS A 242 21.77 51.25 -12.00
C HIS A 242 23.24 50.94 -11.57
N PRO A 243 24.24 50.95 -12.49
CA PRO A 243 25.58 50.39 -12.25
C PRO A 243 26.71 51.44 -12.12
N THR A 244 27.77 51.13 -11.36
CA THR A 244 29.08 51.83 -11.44
C THR A 244 30.26 50.89 -11.11
N LEU A 245 31.41 51.13 -11.75
CA LEU A 245 32.67 50.38 -11.63
C LEU A 245 33.62 51.01 -10.58
N ALA A 246 34.63 50.24 -10.14
CA ALA A 246 36.03 50.65 -9.86
C ALA A 246 36.59 50.59 -8.40
N THR A 247 37.78 49.97 -8.31
CA THR A 247 38.98 50.45 -7.56
C THR A 247 39.14 50.20 -6.04
N LEU A 248 39.80 49.07 -5.74
CA LEU A 248 41.10 48.91 -5.02
C LEU A 248 41.29 49.20 -3.49
N MET A 249 42.04 48.27 -2.85
CA MET A 249 42.93 48.39 -1.65
C MET A 249 42.24 48.60 -0.27
N SER A 250 42.41 47.78 0.79
CA SER A 250 43.65 47.24 1.35
C SER A 250 43.46 46.18 2.47
N SER A 251 44.34 45.17 2.48
CA SER A 251 44.93 44.43 3.63
C SER A 251 44.13 44.06 4.91
N ARG A 252 44.03 42.75 5.23
CA ARG A 252 44.79 42.05 6.31
C ARG A 252 44.48 40.51 6.34
N PRO A 253 45.26 39.66 7.05
CA PRO A 253 45.70 38.39 6.44
C PRO A 253 45.16 37.08 7.05
N LEU A 254 45.27 36.03 6.22
CA LEU A 254 45.54 34.62 6.50
C LEU A 254 45.43 34.12 7.96
N GLN A 255 44.52 33.16 8.18
CA GLN A 255 44.77 32.03 9.08
C GLN A 255 44.74 30.72 8.29
N ASN A 256 45.58 29.79 8.75
CA ASN A 256 46.05 28.61 8.01
C ASN A 256 45.40 27.35 8.61
N VAL A 257 44.70 26.55 7.79
CA VAL A 257 44.16 25.24 8.21
C VAL A 257 44.43 24.22 7.09
N PRO A 258 45.07 23.07 7.37
CA PRO A 258 45.66 22.23 6.33
C PRO A 258 44.66 21.36 5.57
N SER A 259 44.96 21.16 4.28
CA SER A 259 44.29 20.21 3.40
C SER A 259 44.59 18.76 3.79
N LYS A 260 43.54 17.91 3.80
CA LYS A 260 43.70 16.45 3.75
C LYS A 260 43.19 15.91 2.41
N SER A 261 44.01 15.08 1.79
CA SER A 261 43.83 14.54 0.45
C SER A 261 42.75 13.46 0.37
N LYS A 262 42.12 13.36 -0.81
CA LYS A 262 41.14 12.32 -1.13
C LYS A 262 41.86 10.98 -1.32
N SER A 263 41.47 9.94 -0.59
CA SER A 263 41.80 8.55 -0.92
C SER A 263 40.60 7.85 -1.57
N LYS A 264 40.88 6.99 -2.55
CA LYS A 264 39.89 6.25 -3.36
C LYS A 264 39.54 4.93 -2.65
N PRO A 265 38.27 4.56 -2.47
CA PRO A 265 37.92 3.28 -1.86
C PRO A 265 38.21 2.09 -2.79
N PRO A 266 38.54 0.91 -2.23
CA PRO A 266 38.78 -0.34 -2.99
C PRO A 266 37.47 -0.94 -3.55
N PRO A 267 37.54 -1.87 -4.53
CA PRO A 267 36.36 -2.45 -5.16
C PRO A 267 35.51 -3.31 -4.21
N PRO A 268 34.18 -3.38 -4.42
CA PRO A 268 33.27 -4.07 -3.51
C PRO A 268 33.38 -5.60 -3.65
N THR A 269 33.85 -6.25 -2.59
CA THR A 269 33.62 -7.68 -2.38
C THR A 269 32.14 -7.95 -2.10
N GLY A 270 31.71 -9.22 -2.25
CA GLY A 270 30.30 -9.60 -2.34
C GLY A 270 29.40 -9.03 -1.24
N ARG A 271 28.18 -8.59 -1.63
CA ARG A 271 27.15 -8.08 -0.71
C ARG A 271 26.93 -9.07 0.43
N LYS A 272 27.27 -8.67 1.66
CA LYS A 272 26.92 -9.38 2.88
C LYS A 272 25.38 -9.55 2.95
N PRO A 273 24.87 -10.66 3.51
CA PRO A 273 23.44 -10.78 3.77
C PRO A 273 22.98 -9.62 4.66
N ALA A 274 21.75 -9.15 4.46
CA ALA A 274 21.20 -8.08 5.28
C ALA A 274 21.15 -8.49 6.76
N ASN A 275 21.43 -7.57 7.68
CA ASN A 275 21.39 -7.84 9.10
C ASN A 275 20.04 -8.47 9.50
N PRO A 276 20.04 -9.50 10.38
CA PRO A 276 18.81 -10.09 10.90
C PRO A 276 17.92 -9.01 11.53
N LEU A 277 16.60 -9.17 11.40
CA LEU A 277 15.65 -8.24 12.00
C LEU A 277 15.54 -8.56 13.49
N ASP A 278 15.77 -7.57 14.36
CA ASP A 278 15.39 -7.71 15.77
C ASP A 278 13.86 -7.73 15.86
N ILE A 279 13.34 -8.71 16.60
CA ILE A 279 11.91 -8.96 16.80
C ILE A 279 11.52 -8.90 18.28
N SER A 280 12.49 -8.81 19.19
CA SER A 280 12.34 -9.00 20.64
C SER A 280 11.23 -8.17 21.28
N ASN A 281 10.99 -6.96 20.77
CA ASN A 281 10.00 -6.01 21.27
C ASN A 281 8.74 -5.93 20.37
N THR A 282 8.18 -7.07 19.95
CA THR A 282 6.99 -7.09 19.06
C THR A 282 5.90 -8.04 19.55
N ASP A 283 4.64 -7.65 19.36
CA ASP A 283 3.48 -8.42 19.81
C ASP A 283 3.49 -9.87 19.28
N GLY A 284 3.52 -10.83 20.20
CA GLY A 284 3.37 -12.26 19.90
C GLY A 284 4.67 -13.05 19.76
N VAL A 285 5.85 -12.48 20.09
CA VAL A 285 7.11 -13.23 20.20
C VAL A 285 7.00 -14.42 21.15
N ASP A 286 6.29 -14.26 22.27
CA ASP A 286 6.12 -15.29 23.31
C ASP A 286 5.39 -16.56 22.80
N LEU A 287 4.73 -16.47 21.65
CA LEU A 287 4.01 -17.57 20.99
C LEU A 287 4.88 -18.32 19.97
N LEU A 288 6.13 -17.88 19.74
CA LEU A 288 7.10 -18.54 18.85
C LEU A 288 8.16 -19.26 19.68
N THR A 289 8.51 -20.48 19.28
CA THR A 289 9.67 -21.18 19.82
C THR A 289 10.97 -20.44 19.46
N PRO A 290 12.08 -20.60 20.20
CA PRO A 290 13.34 -19.92 19.90
C PRO A 290 13.85 -20.18 18.46
N GLU A 291 13.60 -21.37 17.91
CA GLU A 291 13.92 -21.71 16.52
C GLU A 291 13.09 -20.90 15.52
N GLU A 292 11.79 -20.73 15.79
CA GLU A 292 10.89 -19.90 14.97
C GLU A 292 11.24 -18.41 15.06
N GLN A 293 11.73 -17.94 16.21
CA GLN A 293 12.24 -16.58 16.36
C GLN A 293 13.49 -16.38 15.48
N VAL A 294 14.46 -17.31 15.49
CA VAL A 294 15.63 -17.24 14.59
C VAL A 294 15.23 -17.25 13.11
N LEU A 295 14.26 -18.09 12.73
CA LEU A 295 13.70 -18.11 11.37
C LEU A 295 13.07 -16.76 11.00
N CYS A 296 12.23 -16.18 11.87
CA CYS A 296 11.56 -14.91 11.63
C CYS A 296 12.56 -13.74 11.51
N SER A 297 13.60 -13.72 12.36
CA SER A 297 14.66 -12.72 12.32
C SER A 297 15.44 -12.79 11.00
N THR A 298 15.82 -14.00 10.59
CA THR A 298 16.57 -14.27 9.35
C THR A 298 15.76 -13.95 8.10
N LEU A 299 14.48 -14.32 8.07
CA LEU A 299 13.58 -14.03 6.95
C LEU A 299 12.99 -12.62 6.99
N ARG A 300 13.27 -11.83 8.03
CA ARG A 300 12.70 -10.50 8.27
C ARG A 300 11.17 -10.55 8.15
N LEU A 301 10.57 -11.39 9.00
CA LEU A 301 9.13 -11.57 9.16
C LEU A 301 8.76 -11.21 10.61
N LEU A 302 7.63 -10.53 10.79
CA LEU A 302 7.10 -10.22 12.12
C LEU A 302 6.31 -11.41 12.68
N PRO A 303 6.17 -11.55 14.01
CA PRO A 303 5.55 -12.72 14.64
C PRO A 303 4.11 -12.94 14.21
N ARG A 304 3.25 -11.90 14.26
CA ARG A 304 1.83 -12.02 13.84
C ARG A 304 1.68 -12.51 12.39
N PRO A 305 2.33 -11.93 11.35
CA PRO A 305 2.33 -12.49 10.01
C PRO A 305 2.84 -13.94 9.94
N TYR A 306 3.89 -14.29 10.68
CA TYR A 306 4.41 -15.66 10.72
C TYR A 306 3.39 -16.66 11.28
N LEU A 307 2.71 -16.33 12.39
CA LEU A 307 1.67 -17.19 12.98
C LEU A 307 0.51 -17.44 12.01
N VAL A 308 0.06 -16.43 11.27
CA VAL A 308 -0.98 -16.59 10.23
C VAL A 308 -0.51 -17.51 9.09
N ILE A 309 0.77 -17.44 8.71
CA ILE A 309 1.37 -18.34 7.70
C ILE A 309 1.42 -19.78 8.24
N LYS A 310 1.91 -19.97 9.47
CA LYS A 310 1.99 -21.27 10.15
C LYS A 310 0.61 -21.94 10.20
N ASP A 311 -0.40 -21.24 10.69
CA ASP A 311 -1.79 -21.68 10.71
C ASP A 311 -2.30 -22.11 9.33
N THR A 312 -2.02 -21.31 8.30
CA THR A 312 -2.48 -21.58 6.93
C THR A 312 -1.83 -22.84 6.36
N ILE A 313 -0.52 -23.03 6.57
CA ILE A 313 0.21 -24.24 6.14
C ILE A 313 -0.34 -25.48 6.84
N LEU A 314 -0.47 -25.43 8.17
CA LEU A 314 -0.88 -26.59 8.97
C LEU A 314 -2.35 -26.97 8.70
N LYS A 315 -3.25 -26.00 8.51
CA LYS A 315 -4.65 -26.24 8.12
C LYS A 315 -4.78 -26.90 6.74
N GLU A 316 -3.91 -26.55 5.79
CA GLU A 316 -3.91 -27.20 4.47
C GLU A 316 -3.23 -28.58 4.48
N TYR A 317 -2.16 -28.75 5.27
CA TYR A 317 -1.57 -30.08 5.49
C TYR A 317 -2.57 -31.04 6.15
N ALA A 318 -3.32 -30.59 7.16
CA ALA A 318 -4.36 -31.39 7.82
C ALA A 318 -5.49 -31.84 6.88
N LYS A 319 -5.77 -31.09 5.80
CA LYS A 319 -6.74 -31.48 4.77
C LYS A 319 -6.18 -32.48 3.74
N GLN A 320 -4.92 -32.32 3.36
CA GLN A 320 -4.33 -33.03 2.21
C GLN A 320 -3.46 -34.24 2.62
N GLY A 321 -2.98 -34.29 3.86
CA GLY A 321 -2.09 -35.34 4.39
C GLY A 321 -0.65 -35.31 3.84
N PHE A 322 -0.37 -34.45 2.85
CA PHE A 322 0.94 -34.13 2.31
C PHE A 322 0.89 -32.70 1.77
N LEU A 323 2.03 -31.99 1.74
CA LEU A 323 2.09 -30.66 1.14
C LEU A 323 3.35 -30.51 0.31
N LYS A 324 3.21 -30.17 -0.97
CA LYS A 324 4.33 -29.93 -1.89
C LYS A 324 4.73 -28.46 -1.90
N ARG A 325 6.04 -28.16 -1.97
CA ARG A 325 6.60 -26.78 -2.03
C ARG A 325 5.91 -25.84 -3.03
N ARG A 326 5.40 -26.36 -4.16
CA ARG A 326 4.63 -25.59 -5.17
C ARG A 326 3.24 -25.16 -4.66
N ALA A 327 2.55 -26.01 -3.89
CA ALA A 327 1.27 -25.71 -3.28
C ALA A 327 1.43 -24.69 -2.14
N THR A 328 2.44 -24.84 -1.29
CA THR A 328 2.78 -23.87 -0.23
C THR A 328 3.01 -22.47 -0.79
N ARG A 329 3.71 -22.36 -1.94
CA ARG A 329 3.91 -21.10 -2.67
C ARG A 329 2.63 -20.50 -3.30
N ALA A 330 1.61 -21.31 -3.57
CA ALA A 330 0.32 -20.83 -4.08
C ALA A 330 -0.60 -20.34 -2.94
N LEU A 331 -0.51 -20.98 -1.77
CA LEU A 331 -1.29 -20.64 -0.58
C LEU A 331 -0.86 -19.31 0.04
N ILE A 332 0.44 -19.00 0.03
CA ILE A 332 1.01 -17.84 0.73
C ILE A 332 1.53 -16.82 -0.28
N LYS A 333 0.90 -15.63 -0.32
CA LYS A 333 1.25 -14.51 -1.21
C LYS A 333 2.47 -13.72 -0.71
N ILE A 334 3.61 -14.40 -0.52
CA ILE A 334 4.88 -13.84 -0.04
C ILE A 334 6.03 -14.21 -1.01
N ASP A 335 7.15 -13.50 -0.92
CA ASP A 335 8.38 -13.79 -1.67
C ASP A 335 8.74 -15.29 -1.66
N VAL A 336 9.00 -15.80 -2.85
CA VAL A 336 9.27 -17.22 -3.15
C VAL A 336 10.42 -17.79 -2.30
N ASN A 337 11.45 -17.01 -2.01
CA ASN A 337 12.62 -17.45 -1.27
C ASN A 337 12.28 -17.61 0.21
N LYS A 338 11.49 -16.69 0.78
CA LYS A 338 10.97 -16.80 2.15
C LYS A 338 10.06 -18.01 2.29
N THR A 339 9.09 -18.19 1.39
CA THR A 339 8.17 -19.34 1.44
C THR A 339 8.89 -20.68 1.28
N SER A 340 9.98 -20.73 0.49
CA SER A 340 10.81 -21.93 0.39
C SER A 340 11.51 -22.24 1.71
N ARG A 341 12.15 -21.25 2.35
CA ARG A 341 12.81 -21.43 3.65
C ARG A 341 11.86 -21.80 4.79
N ILE A 342 10.64 -21.26 4.81
CA ILE A 342 9.59 -21.67 5.76
C ILE A 342 9.19 -23.12 5.51
N TYR A 343 8.98 -23.51 4.25
CA TYR A 343 8.62 -24.88 3.90
C TYR A 343 9.72 -25.89 4.28
N ASP A 344 10.98 -25.53 4.06
CA ASP A 344 12.12 -26.37 4.41
C ASP A 344 12.21 -26.55 5.94
N PHE A 345 12.07 -25.46 6.71
CA PHE A 345 11.97 -25.52 8.19
C PHE A 345 10.82 -26.40 8.68
N PHE A 346 9.63 -26.35 8.04
CA PHE A 346 8.46 -27.14 8.45
C PHE A 346 8.62 -28.64 8.14
N ILE A 347 9.51 -29.02 7.21
CA ILE A 347 9.92 -30.40 6.99
C ILE A 347 10.97 -30.82 8.02
N GLU A 348 11.97 -29.96 8.27
CA GLU A 348 13.03 -30.20 9.26
C GLU A 348 12.47 -30.36 10.68
N SER A 349 11.44 -29.57 11.05
CA SER A 349 10.71 -29.70 12.32
C SER A 349 9.68 -30.85 12.35
N GLY A 350 9.51 -31.58 11.25
CA GLY A 350 8.60 -32.73 11.14
C GLY A 350 7.11 -32.38 11.11
N TRP A 351 6.74 -31.11 10.96
CA TRP A 351 5.33 -30.67 10.99
C TRP A 351 4.57 -30.97 9.70
N ILE A 352 5.26 -31.05 8.55
CA ILE A 352 4.67 -31.40 7.26
C ILE A 352 5.53 -32.44 6.52
N THR A 353 4.89 -33.23 5.66
CA THR A 353 5.56 -34.19 4.78
C THR A 353 5.36 -33.82 3.30
N ALA A 354 6.42 -34.02 2.50
CA ALA A 354 6.42 -33.69 1.07
C ALA A 354 5.77 -34.76 0.17
N THR A 355 5.70 -35.99 0.67
CA THR A 355 5.14 -37.17 0.00
C THR A 355 3.95 -37.70 0.80
N LYS A 356 2.96 -38.26 0.10
CA LYS A 356 1.88 -38.98 0.74
C LYS A 356 2.46 -40.25 1.37
N VAL A 357 2.36 -40.41 2.68
CA VAL A 357 2.73 -41.65 3.36
C VAL A 357 1.74 -42.73 2.89
N SER A 358 2.23 -43.78 2.23
CA SER A 358 1.41 -44.95 1.88
C SER A 358 1.24 -45.78 3.14
N SER A 359 0.06 -45.75 3.74
CA SER A 359 -0.31 -46.60 4.86
C SER A 359 -0.64 -48.02 4.35
N ASP A 360 0.38 -48.73 3.86
CA ASP A 360 0.34 -50.14 3.46
C ASP A 360 1.25 -50.96 4.38
N VAL A 361 0.87 -51.08 5.64
CA VAL A 361 1.30 -52.19 6.53
C VAL A 361 0.06 -52.68 7.27
N LYS A 362 -0.07 -54.01 7.31
CA LYS A 362 -1.20 -54.80 7.81
C LYS A 362 -1.66 -54.45 9.23
#